data_AF-A0A5K7X5T5-F1
#
_entry.id   AF-A0A5K7X5T5-F1
#
_cell.length_a   1.000
_cell.length_b   1.000
_cell.length_c   1.000
_cell.angle_alpha   90.00
_cell.angle_beta   90.00
_cell.angle_gamma   90.00
#
_symmetry.space_group_name_H-M   'P 1'
#
loop_
_entity.id
_entity.type
_entity.pdbx_description
1 polymer ?
#
loop_
_entity_poly.entity_id
_entity_poly.type
_entity_poly.pdbx_seq_one_letter_code
_entity_poly.pdbx_strand_id
1 'polypeptide(L)'
;MDSPEIIRDRKSKSARELLDGARNFDCLMLEQATQLGESLKLTEVALYVQRALRIYEMIDSDALEILPKQVSDNLAERLRFVFEICERCLQFNPQDSQPQAVRSQLLAESEQLFIQAWGDSHAILAVTARYQQVKMLESLNELVEAHSQRSNEMIESLEVKARDLSRETAKTLEEAASALNSARDAAAAAGVHFQANKFQEASIEHKRLAKDWLGVLIGLAFLLAGWAFFGAWAFKAMEYLTDTPLDAPQLIASKVLVFGVLSFSAIIASRSYFAHCHNTVVNLHRQNALQTYKAIVEATGDAASRDVVLKHAAACIFAPQSSGYSKESNGKPSSVNIIETIGSHLGAKQEF
;
A
#
# COMPACT_ATOMS: atom_id res chain seq x y z
N MET A 1 2.41 -30.47 69.54
CA MET A 1 2.77 -31.70 70.27
C MET A 1 2.19 -32.85 69.47
N ASP A 2 2.98 -33.43 68.56
CA ASP A 2 2.61 -34.62 67.76
C ASP A 2 3.89 -35.43 67.47
N SER A 3 4.59 -35.89 68.52
CA SER A 3 5.97 -36.37 68.43
C SER A 3 6.29 -37.82 68.84
N PRO A 4 5.34 -38.77 68.95
CA PRO A 4 5.74 -40.19 68.96
C PRO A 4 5.15 -41.09 67.86
N GLU A 5 4.04 -40.72 67.19
CA GLU A 5 3.37 -41.63 66.25
C GLU A 5 3.91 -41.62 64.82
N ILE A 6 4.62 -40.56 64.40
CA ILE A 6 5.10 -40.41 63.01
C ILE A 6 6.35 -41.28 62.70
N ILE A 7 6.95 -41.88 63.73
CA ILE A 7 8.27 -42.54 63.63
C ILE A 7 8.15 -44.09 63.54
N ARG A 8 7.10 -44.69 64.13
CA ARG A 8 6.94 -46.16 64.18
C ARG A 8 6.62 -46.84 62.83
N ASP A 9 6.14 -46.09 61.84
CA ASP A 9 5.64 -46.65 60.55
C ASP A 9 6.62 -46.46 59.37
N ARG A 10 7.93 -46.35 59.63
CA ARG A 10 8.94 -46.07 58.57
C ARG A 10 9.71 -47.29 58.07
N LYS A 11 9.45 -48.49 58.61
CA LYS A 11 10.14 -49.73 58.22
C LYS A 11 9.76 -50.25 56.82
N SER A 12 8.59 -49.87 56.28
CA SER A 12 8.09 -50.27 54.95
C SER A 12 8.23 -49.20 53.87
N LYS A 13 8.68 -47.98 54.22
CA LYS A 13 8.69 -46.83 53.31
C LYS A 13 9.77 -46.94 52.23
N SER A 14 9.45 -46.47 51.04
CA SER A 14 10.35 -46.43 49.89
C SER A 14 11.46 -45.38 50.08
N ALA A 15 12.57 -45.49 49.33
CA ALA A 15 13.65 -44.50 49.38
C ALA A 15 13.15 -43.07 49.13
N ARG A 16 12.15 -42.90 48.26
CA ARG A 16 11.52 -41.61 47.91
C ARG A 16 10.83 -40.97 49.11
N GLU A 17 10.00 -41.73 49.82
CA GLU A 17 9.28 -41.26 51.01
C GLU A 17 10.23 -40.96 52.18
N LEU A 18 11.33 -41.71 52.31
CA LEU A 18 12.35 -41.47 53.32
C LEU A 18 13.18 -40.22 53.03
N LEU A 19 13.47 -39.93 51.75
CA LEU A 19 14.14 -38.69 51.32
C LEU A 19 13.26 -37.46 51.55
N ASP A 20 11.96 -37.55 51.22
CA ASP A 20 11.02 -36.46 51.54
C ASP A 20 10.84 -36.30 53.06
N GLY A 21 10.92 -37.39 53.82
CA GLY A 21 10.97 -37.36 55.28
C GLY A 21 12.24 -36.72 55.84
N ALA A 22 13.38 -36.85 55.15
CA ALA A 22 14.67 -36.28 55.55
C ALA A 22 14.69 -34.76 55.35
N ARG A 23 14.15 -34.28 54.23
CA ARG A 23 14.00 -32.85 53.91
C ARG A 23 13.15 -32.08 54.91
N ASN A 24 12.22 -32.77 55.58
CA ASN A 24 11.26 -32.17 56.50
C ASN A 24 11.59 -32.41 57.98
N PHE A 25 12.73 -33.03 58.31
CA PHE A 25 13.09 -33.38 59.68
C PHE A 25 13.82 -32.23 60.39
N ASP A 26 13.24 -31.73 61.49
CA ASP A 26 13.87 -30.69 62.31
C ASP A 26 14.91 -31.25 63.28
N CYS A 27 16.18 -31.07 62.94
CA CYS A 27 17.32 -31.54 63.74
C CYS A 27 17.46 -30.81 65.10
N LEU A 28 16.83 -29.63 65.26
CA LEU A 28 16.87 -28.89 66.53
C LEU A 28 16.14 -29.62 67.65
N MET A 29 15.21 -30.53 67.31
CA MET A 29 14.51 -31.37 68.28
C MET A 29 15.45 -32.37 68.99
N LEU A 30 16.63 -32.64 68.43
CA LEU A 30 17.59 -33.61 68.96
C LEU A 30 18.52 -33.04 70.04
N GLU A 31 18.64 -31.72 70.16
CA GLU A 31 19.61 -31.10 71.07
C GLU A 31 19.20 -31.21 72.55
N GLN A 32 17.90 -31.36 72.84
CA GLN A 32 17.26 -31.52 74.17
C GLN A 32 17.91 -30.71 75.32
N ALA A 33 18.46 -29.52 75.01
CA ALA A 33 19.41 -28.80 75.86
C ALA A 33 18.81 -28.26 77.17
N THR A 34 17.49 -28.19 77.27
CA THR A 34 16.74 -27.76 78.46
C THR A 34 16.44 -28.89 79.44
N GLN A 35 16.52 -30.16 79.01
CA GLN A 35 16.14 -31.34 79.81
C GLN A 35 17.35 -32.15 80.28
N LEU A 36 18.46 -32.10 79.54
CA LEU A 36 19.70 -32.78 79.88
C LEU A 36 20.75 -31.74 80.28
N GLY A 37 21.24 -31.81 81.52
CA GLY A 37 22.24 -30.87 82.05
C GLY A 37 23.49 -30.76 81.17
N GLU A 38 24.36 -29.78 81.48
CA GLU A 38 25.49 -29.37 80.63
C GLU A 38 26.45 -30.49 80.22
N SER A 39 26.56 -31.56 81.02
CA SER A 39 27.41 -32.73 80.77
C SER A 39 26.78 -33.85 79.92
N LEU A 40 25.49 -33.74 79.54
CA LEU A 40 24.75 -34.77 78.78
C LEU A 40 24.10 -34.23 77.50
N LYS A 41 24.46 -33.02 77.06
CA LYS A 41 23.93 -32.39 75.83
C LYS A 41 24.28 -33.21 74.58
N LEU A 42 23.31 -33.33 73.67
CA LEU A 42 23.40 -34.05 72.40
C LEU A 42 23.68 -33.14 71.19
N THR A 43 24.14 -31.90 71.40
CA THR A 43 24.38 -30.90 70.35
C THR A 43 25.32 -31.40 69.24
N GLU A 44 26.38 -32.13 69.61
CA GLU A 44 27.33 -32.69 68.62
C GLU A 44 26.68 -33.78 67.76
N VAL A 45 25.82 -34.63 68.37
CA VAL A 45 25.07 -35.68 67.68
C VAL A 45 24.09 -35.06 66.68
N ALA A 46 23.36 -34.02 67.11
CA ALA A 46 22.44 -33.28 66.24
C ALA A 46 23.16 -32.67 65.03
N LEU A 47 24.37 -32.13 65.22
CA LEU A 47 25.18 -31.56 64.14
C LEU A 47 25.60 -32.62 63.11
N TYR A 48 26.06 -33.80 63.54
CA TYR A 48 26.44 -34.88 62.61
C TYR A 48 25.25 -35.43 61.84
N VAL A 49 24.11 -35.61 62.51
CA VAL A 49 22.86 -36.06 61.88
C VAL A 49 22.36 -35.02 60.86
N GLN A 50 22.39 -33.73 61.19
CA GLN A 50 21.99 -32.66 60.27
C GLN A 50 22.87 -32.64 59.01
N ARG A 51 24.19 -32.81 59.17
CA ARG A 51 25.12 -32.86 58.02
C ARG A 51 24.86 -34.08 57.14
N ALA A 52 24.58 -35.24 57.74
CA ALA A 52 24.22 -36.44 56.99
C ALA A 52 22.91 -36.25 56.19
N LEU A 53 21.88 -35.67 56.82
CA LEU A 53 20.59 -35.40 56.15
C LEU A 53 20.75 -34.45 54.97
N ARG A 54 21.51 -33.35 55.10
CA ARG A 54 21.77 -32.41 54.00
C ARG A 54 22.39 -33.05 52.76
N ILE A 55 23.23 -34.06 52.93
CA ILE A 55 23.82 -34.78 51.79
C ILE A 55 22.75 -35.55 51.04
N TYR A 56 21.83 -36.19 51.77
CA TYR A 56 20.71 -36.91 51.17
C TYR A 56 19.66 -35.97 50.56
N GLU A 57 19.47 -34.76 51.09
CA GLU A 57 18.57 -33.74 50.52
C GLU A 57 18.94 -33.35 49.08
N MET A 58 20.24 -33.39 48.74
CA MET A 58 20.75 -33.08 47.41
C MET A 58 20.40 -34.14 46.36
N ILE A 59 19.93 -35.32 46.78
CA ILE A 59 19.48 -36.36 45.87
C ILE A 59 18.06 -36.01 45.40
N ASP A 60 17.89 -35.86 44.09
CA ASP A 60 16.58 -35.62 43.49
C ASP A 60 15.69 -36.86 43.55
N SER A 61 14.44 -36.67 43.97
CA SER A 61 13.46 -37.74 44.18
C SER A 61 13.07 -38.42 42.87
N ASP A 62 13.07 -37.67 41.77
CA ASP A 62 12.74 -38.18 40.43
C ASP A 62 13.92 -38.95 39.80
N ALA A 63 15.13 -38.69 40.26
CA ALA A 63 16.32 -39.40 39.80
C ALA A 63 16.49 -40.77 40.49
N LEU A 64 15.61 -41.15 41.41
CA LEU A 64 15.55 -42.51 41.96
C LEU A 64 15.08 -43.54 40.93
N GLU A 65 14.33 -43.12 39.90
CA GLU A 65 13.79 -44.02 38.87
C GLU A 65 14.89 -44.65 38.00
N ILE A 66 16.02 -43.97 37.88
CA ILE A 66 17.16 -44.42 37.06
C ILE A 66 18.20 -45.22 37.86
N LEU A 67 18.06 -45.28 39.19
CA LEU A 67 19.02 -46.00 40.04
C LEU A 67 18.72 -47.51 40.02
N PRO A 68 19.75 -48.37 40.05
CA PRO A 68 19.53 -49.80 40.26
C PRO A 68 18.77 -50.04 41.56
N LYS A 69 17.80 -50.97 41.54
CA LYS A 69 16.96 -51.27 42.70
C LYS A 69 17.78 -51.57 43.96
N GLN A 70 18.91 -52.27 43.81
CA GLN A 70 19.83 -52.53 44.92
C GLN A 70 20.41 -51.25 45.54
N VAL A 71 20.72 -50.23 44.74
CA VAL A 71 21.25 -48.95 45.22
C VAL A 71 20.15 -48.14 45.90
N SER A 72 18.93 -48.14 45.36
CA SER A 72 17.79 -47.49 46.02
C SER A 72 17.41 -48.16 47.34
N ASP A 73 17.49 -49.50 47.40
CA ASP A 73 17.20 -50.27 48.61
C ASP A 73 18.28 -50.00 49.68
N ASN A 74 19.56 -49.98 49.31
CA ASN A 74 20.66 -49.58 50.21
C ASN A 74 20.51 -48.15 50.72
N LEU A 75 20.06 -47.21 49.87
CA LEU A 75 19.78 -45.83 50.28
C LEU A 75 18.62 -45.76 51.27
N ALA A 76 17.54 -46.53 51.04
CA ALA A 76 16.41 -46.62 51.95
C ALA A 76 16.84 -47.19 53.32
N GLU A 77 17.64 -48.25 53.33
CA GLU A 77 18.18 -48.83 54.57
C GLU A 77 19.03 -47.82 55.36
N ARG A 78 19.86 -47.04 54.66
CA ARG A 78 20.69 -46.00 55.29
C ARG A 78 19.86 -44.87 55.88
N LEU A 79 18.86 -44.38 55.14
CA LEU A 79 17.94 -43.37 55.67
C LEU A 79 17.14 -43.89 56.87
N ARG A 80 16.73 -45.17 56.86
CA ARG A 80 16.10 -45.79 58.03
C ARG A 80 17.03 -45.78 59.24
N PHE A 81 18.31 -46.11 59.06
CA PHE A 81 19.30 -46.06 60.13
C PHE A 81 19.53 -44.62 60.66
N VAL A 82 19.55 -43.61 59.78
CA VAL A 82 19.58 -42.19 60.20
C VAL A 82 18.39 -41.88 61.12
N PHE A 83 17.17 -42.28 60.73
CA PHE A 83 15.97 -42.04 61.54
C PHE A 83 15.94 -42.85 62.84
N GLU A 84 16.51 -44.06 62.85
CA GLU A 84 16.66 -44.87 64.06
C GLU A 84 17.59 -44.20 65.08
N ILE A 85 18.71 -43.60 64.64
CA ILE A 85 19.57 -42.79 65.51
C ILE A 85 18.78 -41.58 66.05
N CYS A 86 18.02 -40.89 65.20
CA CYS A 86 17.17 -39.77 65.64
C CYS A 86 16.16 -40.21 66.70
N GLU A 87 15.53 -41.38 66.54
CA GLU A 87 14.59 -41.94 67.51
C GLU A 87 15.28 -42.26 68.85
N ARG A 88 16.46 -42.88 68.81
CA ARG A 88 17.26 -43.18 70.00
C ARG A 88 17.72 -41.92 70.72
N CYS A 89 18.04 -40.85 69.99
CA CYS A 89 18.33 -39.55 70.57
C CYS A 89 17.09 -38.94 71.26
N LEU A 90 15.90 -39.06 70.67
CA LEU A 90 14.66 -38.56 71.26
C LEU A 90 14.22 -39.35 72.51
N GLN A 91 14.54 -40.64 72.58
CA GLN A 91 14.21 -41.54 73.70
C GLN A 91 15.28 -41.58 74.81
N PHE A 92 16.38 -40.83 74.68
CA PHE A 92 17.47 -40.83 75.64
C PHE A 92 17.03 -40.31 77.03
N ASN A 93 17.28 -41.10 78.09
CA ASN A 93 16.87 -40.76 79.46
C ASN A 93 18.09 -40.60 80.39
N PRO A 94 18.28 -39.45 81.06
CA PRO A 94 19.41 -39.23 81.97
C PRO A 94 19.36 -40.08 83.26
N GLN A 95 18.24 -40.76 83.55
CA GLN A 95 18.07 -41.61 84.73
C GLN A 95 18.46 -43.08 84.52
N ASP A 96 18.93 -43.44 83.33
CA ASP A 96 19.38 -44.81 83.03
C ASP A 96 20.66 -45.17 83.80
N SER A 97 20.96 -46.47 83.92
CA SER A 97 22.09 -46.95 84.74
C SER A 97 23.47 -46.49 84.25
N GLN A 98 23.61 -46.08 82.98
CA GLN A 98 24.88 -45.64 82.36
C GLN A 98 24.68 -44.59 81.23
N PRO A 99 24.24 -43.36 81.54
CA PRO A 99 23.84 -42.37 80.52
C PRO A 99 25.04 -41.81 79.73
N GLN A 100 26.22 -41.72 80.35
CA GLN A 100 27.44 -41.26 79.68
C GLN A 100 27.94 -42.25 78.62
N ALA A 101 27.83 -43.56 78.88
CA ALA A 101 28.24 -44.59 77.92
C ALA A 101 27.34 -44.57 76.67
N VAL A 102 26.02 -44.42 76.88
CA VAL A 102 25.04 -44.32 75.79
C VAL A 102 25.24 -43.05 74.96
N ARG A 103 25.56 -41.91 75.60
CA ARG A 103 25.91 -40.66 74.89
C ARG A 103 27.15 -40.85 74.01
N SER A 104 28.24 -41.40 74.55
CA SER A 104 29.47 -41.63 73.79
C SER A 104 29.24 -42.58 72.61
N GLN A 105 28.37 -43.58 72.76
CA GLN A 105 27.98 -44.47 71.68
C GLN A 105 27.18 -43.74 70.58
N LEU A 106 26.16 -42.95 70.94
CA LEU A 106 25.39 -42.16 69.98
C LEU A 106 26.26 -41.16 69.21
N LEU A 107 27.24 -40.54 69.89
CA LEU A 107 28.20 -39.65 69.26
C LEU A 107 29.04 -40.38 68.21
N ALA A 108 29.65 -41.52 68.57
CA ALA A 108 30.44 -42.33 67.64
C ALA A 108 29.61 -42.85 66.45
N GLU A 109 28.37 -43.28 66.70
CA GLU A 109 27.45 -43.74 65.64
C GLU A 109 27.04 -42.60 64.70
N SER A 110 26.78 -41.40 65.22
CA SER A 110 26.43 -40.23 64.41
C SER A 110 27.60 -39.70 63.57
N GLU A 111 28.82 -39.78 64.09
CA GLU A 111 30.02 -39.41 63.33
C GLU A 111 30.25 -40.40 62.17
N GLN A 112 30.13 -41.70 62.44
CA GLN A 112 30.21 -42.74 61.40
C GLN A 112 29.10 -42.61 60.35
N LEU A 113 27.88 -42.26 60.78
CA LEU A 113 26.76 -41.97 59.89
C LEU A 113 27.10 -40.87 58.87
N PHE A 114 27.70 -39.78 59.33
CA PHE A 114 28.10 -38.68 58.45
C PHE A 114 29.17 -39.11 57.43
N ILE A 115 30.19 -39.85 57.87
CA ILE A 115 31.26 -40.36 57.00
C ILE A 115 30.69 -41.30 55.92
N GLN A 116 29.78 -42.19 56.32
CA GLN A 116 29.10 -43.11 55.41
C GLN A 116 28.20 -42.35 54.43
N ALA A 117 27.35 -41.44 54.94
CA ALA A 117 26.48 -40.61 54.10
C ALA A 117 27.27 -39.88 53.01
N TRP A 118 28.46 -39.37 53.33
CA TRP A 118 29.34 -38.74 52.35
C TRP A 118 29.88 -39.74 51.30
N GLY A 119 30.49 -40.84 51.74
CA GLY A 119 31.10 -41.82 50.83
C GLY A 119 30.11 -42.48 49.89
N ASP A 120 28.90 -42.71 50.37
CA ASP A 120 27.87 -43.46 49.68
C ASP A 120 27.04 -42.62 48.70
N SER A 121 26.83 -41.35 49.03
CA SER A 121 25.97 -40.47 48.23
C SER A 121 26.69 -39.90 47.01
N HIS A 122 28.03 -39.88 46.98
CA HIS A 122 28.78 -39.25 45.89
C HIS A 122 28.45 -39.84 44.50
N ALA A 123 28.39 -41.17 44.39
CA ALA A 123 28.06 -41.81 43.12
C ALA A 123 26.62 -41.55 42.67
N ILE A 124 25.69 -41.53 43.64
CA ILE A 124 24.28 -41.23 43.38
C ILE A 124 24.14 -39.79 42.90
N LEU A 125 24.70 -38.83 43.64
CA LEU A 125 24.69 -37.41 43.29
C LEU A 125 25.29 -37.12 41.91
N ALA A 126 26.37 -37.81 41.54
CA ALA A 126 26.97 -37.66 40.21
C ALA A 126 26.03 -38.14 39.07
N VAL A 127 25.31 -39.24 39.29
CA VAL A 127 24.37 -39.80 38.30
C VAL A 127 23.11 -38.93 38.20
N THR A 128 22.55 -38.50 39.32
CA THR A 128 21.34 -37.66 39.35
C THR A 128 21.60 -36.29 38.72
N ALA A 129 22.75 -35.66 39.00
CA ALA A 129 23.12 -34.38 38.41
C ALA A 129 23.24 -34.48 36.87
N ARG A 130 23.83 -35.56 36.36
CA ARG A 130 23.95 -35.78 34.91
C ARG A 130 22.60 -36.01 34.25
N TYR A 131 21.70 -36.75 34.90
CA TYR A 131 20.35 -36.98 34.40
C TYR A 131 19.54 -35.70 34.27
N GLN A 132 19.62 -34.81 35.27
CA GLN A 132 18.97 -33.49 35.22
C GLN A 132 19.50 -32.63 34.07
N GLN A 133 20.82 -32.66 33.84
CA GLN A 133 21.43 -31.93 32.72
C GLN A 133 20.93 -32.43 31.36
N VAL A 134 20.76 -33.74 31.18
CA VAL A 134 20.24 -34.34 29.94
C VAL A 134 18.78 -33.94 29.72
N LYS A 135 17.92 -34.05 30.73
CA LYS A 135 16.51 -33.61 30.64
C LYS A 135 16.38 -32.12 30.28
N MET A 136 17.26 -31.29 30.86
CA MET A 136 17.29 -29.86 30.52
C MET A 136 17.68 -29.62 29.06
N LEU A 137 18.64 -30.38 28.53
CA LEU A 137 19.06 -30.27 27.13
C LEU A 137 17.96 -30.74 26.16
N GLU A 138 17.23 -31.81 26.48
CA GLU A 138 16.10 -32.30 25.68
C GLU A 138 14.98 -31.25 25.60
N SER A 139 14.58 -30.67 26.73
CA SER A 139 13.53 -29.63 26.74
C SER A 139 13.95 -28.34 26.02
N LEU A 140 15.25 -27.99 26.03
CA LEU A 140 15.78 -26.90 25.23
C LEU A 140 15.72 -27.20 23.73
N ASN A 141 16.01 -28.44 23.31
CA ASN A 141 15.96 -28.81 21.90
C ASN A 141 14.52 -28.75 21.35
N GLU A 142 13.54 -29.26 22.12
CA GLU A 142 12.12 -29.16 21.76
C GLU A 142 11.67 -27.69 21.61
N LEU A 143 12.12 -26.80 22.49
CA LEU A 143 11.83 -25.37 22.41
C LEU A 143 12.43 -24.73 21.14
N VAL A 144 13.66 -25.09 20.79
CA VAL A 144 14.34 -24.60 19.58
C VAL A 144 13.63 -25.07 18.32
N GLU A 145 13.22 -26.34 18.26
CA GLU A 145 12.47 -26.90 17.12
C GLU A 145 11.11 -26.22 16.96
N ALA A 146 10.37 -26.03 18.06
CA ALA A 146 9.09 -25.31 18.04
C ALA A 146 9.27 -23.84 17.59
N HIS A 147 10.35 -23.18 18.02
CA HIS A 147 10.65 -21.82 17.59
C HIS A 147 11.02 -21.75 16.10
N SER A 148 11.81 -22.72 15.61
CA SER A 148 12.19 -22.81 14.21
C SER A 148 10.98 -23.00 13.29
N GLN A 149 10.05 -23.89 13.66
CA GLN A 149 8.80 -24.10 12.91
C GLN A 149 7.97 -22.81 12.84
N ARG A 150 7.77 -22.14 13.98
CA ARG A 150 7.02 -20.88 14.04
C ARG A 150 7.68 -19.77 13.22
N SER A 151 9.01 -19.71 13.21
CA SER A 151 9.76 -18.75 12.39
C SER A 151 9.55 -19.00 10.90
N ASN A 152 9.61 -20.27 10.46
CA ASN A 152 9.41 -20.63 9.06
C ASN A 152 7.98 -20.30 8.57
N GLU A 153 6.96 -20.61 9.37
CA GLU A 153 5.57 -20.24 9.07
C GLU A 153 5.39 -18.72 8.96
N MET A 154 6.06 -17.96 9.84
CA MET A 154 6.03 -16.50 9.79
C MET A 154 6.70 -15.97 8.52
N ILE A 155 7.86 -16.52 8.13
CA ILE A 155 8.55 -16.16 6.88
C ILE A 155 7.67 -16.45 5.67
N GLU A 156 7.05 -17.63 5.60
CA GLU A 156 6.15 -17.98 4.50
C GLU A 156 4.96 -17.00 4.42
N SER A 157 4.35 -16.67 5.56
CA SER A 157 3.24 -15.70 5.60
C SER A 157 3.67 -14.30 5.17
N LEU A 158 4.91 -13.89 5.47
CA LEU A 158 5.48 -12.61 5.06
C LEU A 158 5.75 -12.60 3.56
N GLU A 159 6.27 -13.69 2.99
CA GLU A 159 6.47 -13.81 1.54
C GLU A 159 5.14 -13.72 0.79
N VAL A 160 4.10 -14.41 1.26
CA VAL A 160 2.76 -14.34 0.66
C VAL A 160 2.22 -12.91 0.70
N LYS A 161 2.25 -12.26 1.87
CA LYS A 161 1.81 -10.86 2.01
C LYS A 161 2.62 -9.90 1.12
N ALA A 162 3.92 -10.10 1.00
CA ALA A 162 4.77 -9.28 0.14
C ALA A 162 4.42 -9.44 -1.34
N ARG A 163 4.14 -10.68 -1.79
CA ARG A 163 3.69 -10.96 -3.17
C ARG A 163 2.31 -10.36 -3.44
N ASP A 164 1.38 -10.47 -2.50
CA ASP A 164 0.04 -9.91 -2.65
C ASP A 164 0.07 -8.38 -2.69
N LEU A 165 0.85 -7.76 -1.80
CA LEU A 165 1.07 -6.31 -1.83
C LEU A 165 1.70 -5.87 -3.15
N SER A 166 2.69 -6.61 -3.65
CA SER A 166 3.30 -6.32 -4.96
C SER A 166 2.27 -6.42 -6.10
N ARG A 167 1.40 -7.42 -6.10
CA ARG A 167 0.31 -7.53 -7.09
C ARG A 167 -0.69 -6.40 -6.98
N GLU A 168 -1.08 -6.01 -5.77
CA GLU A 168 -2.02 -4.90 -5.53
C GLU A 168 -1.42 -3.56 -5.97
N THR A 169 -0.14 -3.32 -5.69
CA THR A 169 0.57 -2.12 -6.20
C THR A 169 0.66 -2.09 -7.72
N ALA A 170 0.91 -3.22 -8.38
CA ALA A 170 0.92 -3.29 -9.85
C ALA A 170 -0.47 -2.99 -10.43
N LYS A 171 -1.53 -3.57 -9.85
CA LYS A 171 -2.91 -3.35 -10.27
C LYS A 171 -3.36 -1.90 -10.06
N THR A 172 -3.06 -1.31 -8.90
CA THR A 172 -3.39 0.09 -8.62
C THR A 172 -2.64 1.07 -9.54
N LEU A 173 -1.39 0.77 -9.90
CA LEU A 173 -0.63 1.55 -10.88
C LEU A 173 -1.25 1.46 -12.28
N GLU A 174 -1.70 0.28 -12.70
CA GLU A 174 -2.41 0.07 -13.97
C GLU A 174 -3.75 0.83 -14.00
N GLU A 175 -4.55 0.71 -12.95
CA GLU A 175 -5.81 1.44 -12.80
C GLU A 175 -5.60 2.96 -12.80
N ALA A 176 -4.58 3.45 -12.09
CA ALA A 176 -4.22 4.87 -12.07
C ALA A 176 -3.77 5.37 -13.44
N ALA A 177 -2.96 4.58 -14.17
CA ALA A 177 -2.53 4.91 -15.53
C ALA A 177 -3.73 4.96 -16.49
N SER A 178 -4.66 4.03 -16.38
CA SER A 178 -5.91 4.00 -17.16
C SER A 178 -6.80 5.21 -16.87
N ALA A 179 -6.98 5.55 -15.59
CA ALA A 179 -7.74 6.71 -15.16
C ALA A 179 -7.12 8.03 -15.66
N LEU A 180 -5.79 8.15 -15.59
CA LEU A 180 -5.06 9.32 -16.10
C LEU A 180 -5.22 9.47 -17.62
N ASN A 181 -5.12 8.37 -18.37
CA ASN A 181 -5.33 8.40 -19.82
C ASN A 181 -6.76 8.79 -20.17
N SER A 182 -7.75 8.22 -19.49
CA SER A 182 -9.16 8.57 -19.67
C SER A 182 -9.44 10.05 -19.36
N ALA A 183 -8.82 10.60 -18.31
CA ALA A 183 -8.92 12.01 -17.96
C ALA A 183 -8.27 12.91 -19.02
N ARG A 184 -7.11 12.52 -19.57
CA ARG A 184 -6.44 13.23 -20.67
C ARG A 184 -7.30 13.22 -21.94
N ASP A 185 -7.91 12.09 -22.29
CA ASP A 185 -8.78 11.96 -23.47
C ASP A 185 -10.07 12.77 -23.32
N ALA A 186 -10.65 12.80 -22.12
CA ALA A 186 -11.80 13.64 -21.80
C ALA A 186 -11.46 15.13 -21.87
N ALA A 187 -10.31 15.54 -21.32
CA ALA A 187 -9.83 16.92 -21.40
C ALA A 187 -9.55 17.35 -22.85
N ALA A 188 -8.93 16.48 -23.66
CA ALA A 188 -8.71 16.72 -25.07
C ALA A 188 -10.04 16.86 -25.83
N ALA A 189 -11.02 15.97 -25.58
CA ALA A 189 -12.34 16.06 -26.18
C ALA A 189 -13.07 17.36 -25.80
N ALA A 190 -13.05 17.72 -24.51
CA ALA A 190 -13.67 18.95 -24.02
C ALA A 190 -13.05 20.21 -24.67
N GLY A 191 -11.72 20.24 -24.83
CA GLY A 191 -11.03 21.33 -25.50
C GLY A 191 -11.42 21.48 -26.98
N VAL A 192 -11.51 20.37 -27.71
CA VAL A 192 -11.94 20.36 -29.12
C VAL A 192 -13.40 20.78 -29.26
N HIS A 193 -14.29 20.29 -28.40
CA HIS A 193 -15.69 20.69 -28.38
C HIS A 193 -15.89 22.18 -28.08
N PHE A 194 -15.12 22.73 -27.14
CA PHE A 194 -15.17 24.16 -26.82
C PHE A 194 -14.81 25.02 -28.04
N GLN A 195 -13.73 24.69 -28.75
CA GLN A 195 -13.33 25.41 -29.96
C GLN A 195 -14.33 25.22 -31.11
N ALA A 196 -14.85 24.01 -31.31
CA ALA A 196 -15.88 23.75 -32.32
C ALA A 196 -17.13 24.60 -32.08
N ASN A 197 -17.57 24.73 -30.82
CA ASN A 197 -18.70 25.59 -30.45
C ASN A 197 -18.42 27.07 -30.74
N LYS A 198 -17.20 27.56 -30.51
CA LYS A 198 -16.82 28.95 -30.86
C LYS A 198 -16.91 29.22 -32.35
N PHE A 199 -16.45 28.29 -33.19
CA PHE A 199 -16.62 28.40 -34.64
C PHE A 199 -18.09 28.31 -35.07
N GLN A 200 -18.89 27.49 -34.40
CA GLN A 200 -20.34 27.43 -34.64
C GLN A 200 -21.01 28.77 -34.34
N GLU A 201 -20.76 29.35 -33.16
CA GLU A 201 -21.26 30.67 -32.76
C GLU A 201 -20.88 31.74 -33.79
N ALA A 202 -19.61 31.78 -34.21
CA ALA A 202 -19.12 32.71 -35.22
C ALA A 202 -19.79 32.50 -36.59
N SER A 203 -20.07 31.24 -36.97
CA SER A 203 -20.76 30.93 -38.24
C SER A 203 -22.20 31.45 -38.24
N ILE A 204 -22.91 31.30 -37.12
CA ILE A 204 -24.29 31.76 -36.92
C ILE A 204 -24.32 33.29 -36.97
N GLU A 205 -23.38 33.96 -36.30
CA GLU A 205 -23.31 35.41 -36.29
C GLU A 205 -23.05 35.98 -37.68
N HIS A 206 -22.08 35.44 -38.42
CA HIS A 206 -21.86 35.86 -39.79
C HIS A 206 -23.04 35.54 -40.71
N LYS A 207 -23.79 34.47 -40.45
CA LYS A 207 -25.01 34.14 -41.20
C LYS A 207 -26.12 35.16 -40.96
N ARG A 208 -26.24 35.68 -39.74
CA ARG A 208 -27.15 36.77 -39.39
C ARG A 208 -26.74 38.06 -40.11
N LEU A 209 -25.48 38.47 -39.96
CA LEU A 209 -24.95 39.66 -40.62
C LEU A 209 -25.07 39.60 -42.14
N ALA A 210 -24.87 38.43 -42.76
CA ALA A 210 -25.12 38.25 -44.18
C ALA A 210 -26.58 38.53 -44.56
N LYS A 211 -27.56 38.07 -43.76
CA LYS A 211 -28.98 38.38 -44.01
C LYS A 211 -29.28 39.87 -43.87
N ASP A 212 -28.68 40.53 -42.89
CA ASP A 212 -28.86 41.97 -42.68
C ASP A 212 -28.31 42.77 -43.88
N TRP A 213 -27.11 42.42 -44.35
CA TRP A 213 -26.52 43.02 -45.55
C TRP A 213 -27.31 42.72 -46.83
N LEU A 214 -27.92 41.54 -46.95
CA LEU A 214 -28.84 41.23 -48.04
C LEU A 214 -30.07 42.14 -48.00
N GLY A 215 -30.62 42.40 -46.81
CA GLY A 215 -31.70 43.37 -46.62
C GLY A 215 -31.32 44.78 -47.05
N VAL A 216 -30.12 45.24 -46.66
CA VAL A 216 -29.56 46.53 -47.09
C VAL A 216 -29.41 46.60 -48.61
N LEU A 217 -28.92 45.53 -49.24
CA LEU A 217 -28.76 45.45 -50.69
C LEU A 217 -30.10 45.52 -51.43
N ILE A 218 -31.11 44.78 -50.95
CA ILE A 218 -32.48 44.82 -51.47
C ILE A 218 -33.05 46.24 -51.33
N GLY A 219 -32.88 46.87 -50.16
CA GLY A 219 -33.31 48.25 -49.93
C GLY A 219 -32.64 49.26 -50.87
N LEU A 220 -31.32 49.16 -51.07
CA LEU A 220 -30.57 49.99 -52.02
C LEU A 220 -31.03 49.75 -53.46
N ALA A 221 -31.36 48.51 -53.84
CA ALA A 221 -31.88 48.20 -55.17
C ALA A 221 -33.25 48.87 -55.40
N PHE A 222 -34.16 48.82 -54.43
CA PHE A 222 -35.44 49.55 -54.50
C PHE A 222 -35.25 51.07 -54.54
N LEU A 223 -34.30 51.60 -53.77
CA LEU A 223 -34.00 53.03 -53.76
C LEU A 223 -33.42 53.48 -55.11
N LEU A 224 -32.51 52.71 -55.71
CA LEU A 224 -31.99 52.94 -57.06
C LEU A 224 -33.10 52.89 -58.12
N ALA A 225 -33.97 51.88 -58.06
CA ALA A 225 -35.09 51.75 -58.99
C ALA A 225 -36.10 52.92 -58.83
N GLY A 226 -36.40 53.32 -57.60
CA GLY A 226 -37.22 54.47 -57.29
C GLY A 226 -36.60 55.77 -57.80
N TRP A 227 -35.31 56.01 -57.52
CA TRP A 227 -34.57 57.17 -58.02
C TRP A 227 -34.56 57.25 -59.55
N ALA A 228 -34.37 56.12 -60.23
CA ALA A 228 -34.43 56.05 -61.69
C ALA A 228 -35.84 56.36 -62.21
N PHE A 229 -36.88 55.80 -61.58
CA PHE A 229 -38.28 56.03 -61.95
C PHE A 229 -38.72 57.48 -61.73
N PHE A 230 -38.50 58.04 -60.54
CA PHE A 230 -38.78 59.45 -60.25
C PHE A 230 -37.91 60.38 -61.09
N GLY A 231 -36.65 60.02 -61.33
CA GLY A 231 -35.74 60.76 -62.20
C GLY A 231 -36.28 60.90 -63.62
N ALA A 232 -36.79 59.81 -64.19
CA ALA A 232 -37.40 59.78 -65.52
C ALA A 232 -38.75 60.51 -65.57
N TRP A 233 -39.60 60.37 -64.54
CA TRP A 233 -40.87 61.08 -64.44
C TRP A 233 -40.68 62.59 -64.27
N ALA A 234 -39.78 63.01 -63.38
CA ALA A 234 -39.47 64.43 -63.15
C ALA A 234 -38.81 65.07 -64.37
N PHE A 235 -38.01 64.34 -65.15
CA PHE A 235 -37.45 64.83 -66.41
C PHE A 235 -38.56 65.14 -67.42
N LYS A 236 -39.54 64.24 -67.59
CA LYS A 236 -40.73 64.50 -68.41
C LYS A 236 -41.57 65.69 -67.92
N ALA A 237 -41.68 65.89 -66.60
CA ALA A 237 -42.41 67.02 -66.03
C ALA A 237 -41.68 68.37 -66.22
N MET A 238 -40.35 68.37 -66.12
CA MET A 238 -39.49 69.54 -66.33
C MET A 238 -39.44 70.00 -67.80
N GLU A 239 -39.58 69.09 -68.76
CA GLU A 239 -39.67 69.41 -70.20
C GLU A 239 -40.81 70.41 -70.52
N TYR A 240 -41.84 70.50 -69.66
CA TYR A 240 -42.95 71.45 -69.77
C TYR A 240 -42.71 72.81 -69.07
N LEU A 241 -41.64 72.97 -68.28
CA LEU A 241 -41.46 74.07 -67.32
C LEU A 241 -40.21 74.94 -67.55
N THR A 242 -39.28 74.55 -68.44
CA THR A 242 -37.97 75.23 -68.54
C THR A 242 -37.63 75.66 -69.96
N ASP A 243 -37.66 76.98 -70.22
CA ASP A 243 -37.24 77.61 -71.49
C ASP A 243 -35.74 77.97 -71.52
N THR A 244 -35.00 77.75 -70.42
CA THR A 244 -33.60 78.18 -70.27
C THR A 244 -32.60 77.01 -70.42
N PRO A 245 -31.70 77.02 -71.44
CA PRO A 245 -30.79 75.91 -71.72
C PRO A 245 -29.58 75.79 -70.77
N LEU A 246 -29.33 76.76 -69.90
CA LEU A 246 -28.12 76.79 -69.05
C LEU A 246 -28.19 75.91 -67.78
N ASP A 247 -29.38 75.52 -67.32
CA ASP A 247 -29.55 74.79 -66.05
C ASP A 247 -29.52 73.25 -66.22
N ALA A 248 -29.61 72.76 -67.46
CA ALA A 248 -29.67 71.32 -67.77
C ALA A 248 -28.41 70.53 -67.38
N PRO A 249 -27.15 71.02 -67.60
CA PRO A 249 -25.95 70.26 -67.25
C PRO A 249 -25.80 70.03 -65.75
N GLN A 250 -26.15 71.02 -64.92
CA GLN A 250 -26.06 70.93 -63.46
C GLN A 250 -27.08 69.93 -62.88
N LEU A 251 -28.29 69.89 -63.44
CA LEU A 251 -29.32 68.91 -63.06
C LEU A 251 -28.94 67.48 -63.48
N ILE A 252 -28.30 67.31 -64.63
CA ILE A 252 -27.79 66.00 -65.07
C ILE A 252 -26.62 65.56 -64.18
N ALA A 253 -25.66 66.44 -63.90
CA ALA A 253 -24.49 66.14 -63.07
C ALA A 253 -24.89 65.70 -61.65
N SER A 254 -25.83 66.38 -61.01
CA SER A 254 -26.33 66.00 -59.68
C SER A 254 -27.03 64.64 -59.67
N LYS A 255 -27.82 64.30 -60.70
CA LYS A 255 -28.48 62.98 -60.83
C LYS A 255 -27.48 61.84 -61.02
N VAL A 256 -26.46 62.06 -61.86
CA VAL A 256 -25.37 61.11 -62.09
C VAL A 256 -24.58 60.90 -60.80
N LEU A 257 -24.31 61.97 -60.05
CA LEU A 257 -23.62 61.88 -58.77
C LEU A 257 -24.41 61.04 -57.75
N VAL A 258 -25.71 61.30 -57.57
CA VAL A 258 -26.56 60.50 -56.66
C VAL A 258 -26.62 59.04 -57.10
N PHE A 259 -26.81 58.77 -58.40
CA PHE A 259 -26.80 57.41 -58.92
C PHE A 259 -25.46 56.70 -58.70
N GLY A 260 -24.34 57.42 -58.89
CA GLY A 260 -22.99 56.92 -58.66
C GLY A 260 -22.75 56.54 -57.20
N VAL A 261 -23.15 57.41 -56.26
CA VAL A 261 -23.03 57.15 -54.81
C VAL A 261 -23.86 55.92 -54.42
N LEU A 262 -25.13 55.85 -54.86
CA LEU A 262 -26.00 54.71 -54.55
C LEU A 262 -25.49 53.40 -55.15
N SER A 263 -25.00 53.43 -56.39
CA SER A 263 -24.39 52.27 -57.04
C SER A 263 -23.13 51.81 -56.31
N PHE A 264 -22.28 52.74 -55.87
CA PHE A 264 -21.09 52.42 -55.09
C PHE A 264 -21.45 51.83 -53.72
N SER A 265 -22.45 52.37 -53.02
CA SER A 265 -22.97 51.79 -51.78
C SER A 265 -23.52 50.38 -51.98
N ALA A 266 -24.21 50.11 -53.10
CA ALA A 266 -24.69 48.78 -53.44
C ALA A 266 -23.53 47.79 -53.70
N ILE A 267 -22.45 48.23 -54.34
CA ILE A 267 -21.23 47.43 -54.53
C ILE A 267 -20.60 47.07 -53.18
N ILE A 268 -20.49 48.03 -52.25
CA ILE A 268 -19.97 47.77 -50.89
C ILE A 268 -20.87 46.78 -50.16
N ALA A 269 -22.18 46.99 -50.17
CA ALA A 269 -23.14 46.09 -49.51
C ALA A 269 -23.06 44.66 -50.08
N SER A 270 -22.94 44.52 -51.41
CA SER A 270 -22.75 43.23 -52.06
C SER A 270 -21.43 42.55 -51.65
N ARG A 271 -20.32 43.31 -51.59
CA ARG A 271 -19.03 42.78 -51.12
C ARG A 271 -19.09 42.32 -49.66
N SER A 272 -19.72 43.11 -48.78
CA SER A 272 -19.92 42.76 -47.37
C SER A 272 -20.78 41.49 -47.22
N TYR A 273 -21.85 41.37 -48.01
CA TYR A 273 -22.68 40.16 -48.06
C TYR A 273 -21.85 38.92 -48.39
N PHE A 274 -21.07 38.96 -49.48
CA PHE A 274 -20.23 37.84 -49.90
C PHE A 274 -19.13 37.51 -48.88
N ALA A 275 -18.52 38.51 -48.25
CA ALA A 275 -17.54 38.31 -47.19
C ALA A 275 -18.14 37.59 -45.97
N HIS A 276 -19.35 37.97 -45.54
CA HIS A 276 -20.02 37.27 -44.44
C HIS A 276 -20.46 35.85 -44.82
N CYS A 277 -20.98 35.63 -46.03
CA CYS A 277 -21.27 34.28 -46.52
C CYS A 277 -20.02 33.39 -46.58
N HIS A 278 -18.88 33.95 -47.02
CA HIS A 278 -17.60 33.26 -47.00
C HIS A 278 -17.21 32.85 -45.57
N ASN A 279 -17.24 33.79 -44.62
CA ASN A 279 -16.88 33.52 -43.24
C ASN A 279 -17.82 32.51 -42.56
N THR A 280 -19.11 32.51 -42.89
CA THR A 280 -20.05 31.48 -42.43
C THR A 280 -19.62 30.09 -42.90
N VAL A 281 -19.32 29.92 -44.20
CA VAL A 281 -18.92 28.63 -44.75
C VAL A 281 -17.59 28.15 -44.18
N VAL A 282 -16.60 29.05 -44.06
CA VAL A 282 -15.28 28.72 -43.49
C VAL A 282 -15.41 28.29 -42.03
N ASN A 283 -16.14 29.04 -41.20
CA ASN A 283 -16.30 28.68 -39.79
C ASN A 283 -17.11 27.39 -39.60
N LEU A 284 -18.12 27.14 -40.45
CA LEU A 284 -18.85 25.86 -40.44
C LEU A 284 -17.94 24.69 -40.83
N HIS A 285 -17.07 24.88 -41.83
CA HIS A 285 -16.08 23.87 -42.20
C HIS A 285 -15.12 23.56 -41.05
N ARG A 286 -14.60 24.61 -40.37
CA ARG A 286 -13.73 24.47 -39.19
C ARG A 286 -14.40 23.70 -38.06
N GLN A 287 -15.66 24.00 -37.78
CA GLN A 287 -16.45 23.26 -36.80
C GLN A 287 -16.55 21.77 -37.18
N ASN A 288 -16.95 21.48 -38.41
CA ASN A 288 -17.14 20.10 -38.87
C ASN A 288 -15.80 19.33 -38.88
N ALA A 289 -14.71 19.99 -39.28
CA ALA A 289 -13.37 19.40 -39.26
C ALA A 289 -12.93 19.08 -37.82
N LEU A 290 -13.14 19.98 -36.85
CA LEU A 290 -12.84 19.72 -35.44
C LEU A 290 -13.68 18.58 -34.84
N GLN A 291 -14.96 18.50 -35.18
CA GLN A 291 -15.86 17.44 -34.69
C GLN A 291 -15.51 16.06 -35.27
N THR A 292 -15.03 16.00 -36.51
CA THR A 292 -14.70 14.74 -37.19
C THR A 292 -13.25 14.30 -37.01
N TYR A 293 -12.36 15.24 -36.67
CA TYR A 293 -10.93 15.00 -36.52
C TYR A 293 -10.58 13.84 -35.58
N LYS A 294 -11.22 13.77 -34.41
CA LYS A 294 -10.95 12.71 -33.42
C LYS A 294 -11.23 11.32 -34.00
N ALA A 295 -12.36 11.16 -34.69
CA ALA A 295 -12.73 9.89 -35.34
C ALA A 295 -11.74 9.50 -36.46
N ILE A 296 -11.21 10.46 -37.22
CA ILE A 296 -10.24 10.19 -38.29
C ILE A 296 -8.89 9.75 -37.69
N VAL A 297 -8.42 10.45 -36.65
CA VAL A 297 -7.16 10.13 -35.95
C VAL A 297 -7.23 8.77 -35.26
N GLU A 298 -8.37 8.44 -34.63
CA GLU A 298 -8.60 7.13 -33.99
C GLU A 298 -8.72 5.98 -35.00
N ALA A 299 -9.31 6.24 -36.17
CA ALA A 299 -9.36 5.26 -37.26
C ALA A 299 -7.98 4.96 -37.87
N THR A 300 -6.97 5.80 -37.60
CA THR A 300 -5.61 5.60 -38.12
C THR A 300 -4.81 4.71 -37.15
N GLY A 301 -4.62 3.44 -37.50
CA GLY A 301 -3.99 2.44 -36.63
C GLY A 301 -2.47 2.55 -36.47
N ASP A 302 -1.78 3.20 -37.42
CA ASP A 302 -0.32 3.36 -37.42
C ASP A 302 0.13 4.76 -36.97
N ALA A 303 1.23 4.84 -36.21
CA ALA A 303 1.73 6.08 -35.62
C ALA A 303 2.27 7.07 -36.66
N ALA A 304 2.93 6.58 -37.72
CA ALA A 304 3.42 7.45 -38.80
C ALA A 304 2.24 8.00 -39.62
N SER A 305 1.24 7.16 -39.88
CA SER A 305 0.00 7.55 -40.55
C SER A 305 -0.80 8.58 -39.73
N ARG A 306 -0.79 8.45 -38.39
CA ARG A 306 -1.44 9.41 -37.48
C ARG A 306 -0.84 10.81 -37.58
N ASP A 307 0.49 10.96 -37.56
CA ASP A 307 1.15 12.27 -37.67
C ASP A 307 0.84 12.98 -39.01
N VAL A 308 0.79 12.22 -40.10
CA VAL A 308 0.40 12.73 -41.42
C VAL A 308 -1.07 13.20 -41.43
N VAL A 309 -1.98 12.40 -40.87
CA VAL A 309 -3.40 12.76 -40.72
C VAL A 309 -3.57 14.00 -39.84
N LEU A 310 -2.83 14.10 -38.74
CA LEU A 310 -2.83 15.26 -37.84
C LEU A 310 -2.41 16.54 -38.56
N LYS A 311 -1.32 16.47 -39.34
CA LYS A 311 -0.84 17.59 -40.16
C LYS A 311 -1.86 18.03 -41.20
N HIS A 312 -2.46 17.08 -41.93
CA HIS A 312 -3.49 17.38 -42.91
C HIS A 312 -4.75 17.96 -42.28
N ALA A 313 -5.20 17.42 -41.14
CA ALA A 313 -6.36 17.94 -40.44
C ALA A 313 -6.10 19.35 -39.87
N ALA A 314 -4.92 19.62 -39.32
CA ALA A 314 -4.52 20.94 -38.88
C ALA A 314 -4.51 21.94 -40.05
N ALA A 315 -4.04 21.53 -41.23
CA ALA A 315 -4.13 22.33 -42.44
C ALA A 315 -5.60 22.59 -42.84
N CYS A 316 -6.49 21.58 -42.82
CA CYS A 316 -7.91 21.79 -43.11
C CYS A 316 -8.61 22.75 -42.12
N ILE A 317 -8.25 22.70 -40.83
CA ILE A 317 -8.86 23.55 -39.80
C ILE A 317 -8.34 24.99 -39.89
N PHE A 318 -7.03 25.19 -40.08
CA PHE A 318 -6.41 26.51 -39.91
C PHE A 318 -5.97 27.19 -41.21
N ALA A 319 -5.82 26.46 -42.32
CA ALA A 319 -5.44 27.09 -43.58
C ALA A 319 -6.54 28.03 -44.12
N PRO A 320 -6.16 29.10 -44.83
CA PRO A 320 -7.13 29.91 -45.57
C PRO A 320 -7.80 29.04 -46.64
N GLN A 321 -9.13 28.93 -46.55
CA GLN A 321 -9.95 28.16 -47.50
C GLN A 321 -10.66 29.13 -48.43
N SER A 322 -10.51 28.99 -49.74
CA SER A 322 -11.34 29.72 -50.69
C SER A 322 -12.74 29.09 -50.72
N SER A 323 -13.78 29.92 -50.69
CA SER A 323 -15.17 29.46 -50.86
C SER A 323 -15.74 30.04 -52.14
N GLY A 324 -16.88 29.51 -52.62
CA GLY A 324 -17.57 30.07 -53.80
C GLY A 324 -18.01 31.53 -53.64
N TYR A 325 -17.92 32.09 -52.43
CA TYR A 325 -18.16 33.51 -52.14
C TYR A 325 -16.89 34.36 -52.10
N SER A 326 -15.70 33.75 -52.06
CA SER A 326 -14.44 34.46 -52.20
C SER A 326 -14.09 34.60 -53.68
N LYS A 327 -14.18 35.81 -54.22
CA LYS A 327 -13.52 36.12 -55.50
C LYS A 327 -12.04 36.31 -55.22
N GLU A 328 -11.25 35.25 -55.28
CA GLU A 328 -9.80 35.41 -55.34
C GLU A 328 -9.35 35.74 -56.76
N SER A 329 -8.73 36.91 -56.89
CA SER A 329 -7.75 37.22 -57.90
C SER A 329 -6.62 36.18 -57.84
N ASN A 330 -6.49 35.30 -58.85
CA ASN A 330 -5.25 34.62 -59.26
C ASN A 330 -4.17 34.39 -58.18
N GLY A 331 -4.53 33.81 -57.04
CA GLY A 331 -3.60 33.31 -56.03
C GLY A 331 -3.67 31.79 -56.07
N LYS A 332 -2.56 31.13 -56.39
CA LYS A 332 -2.44 29.66 -56.43
C LYS A 332 -3.20 29.01 -55.27
N PRO A 333 -4.04 27.98 -55.52
CA PRO A 333 -4.56 27.20 -54.42
C PRO A 333 -3.38 26.58 -53.68
N SER A 334 -3.34 26.74 -52.36
CA SER A 334 -2.52 25.92 -51.46
C SER A 334 -3.09 24.50 -51.38
N SER A 335 -3.35 23.89 -52.53
CA SER A 335 -3.42 22.45 -52.64
C SER A 335 -2.01 21.95 -52.40
N VAL A 336 -1.76 21.41 -51.20
CA VAL A 336 -0.62 20.53 -50.98
C VAL A 336 -0.70 19.47 -52.07
N ASN A 337 0.21 19.53 -53.03
CA ASN A 337 0.28 18.57 -54.13
C ASN A 337 0.56 17.21 -53.51
N ILE A 338 -0.48 16.37 -53.45
CA ILE A 338 -0.40 14.95 -53.04
C ILE A 338 0.67 14.22 -53.86
N ILE A 339 0.96 14.70 -55.07
CA ILE A 339 2.01 14.19 -55.97
C ILE A 339 3.43 14.46 -55.43
N GLU A 340 3.65 15.54 -54.67
CA GLU A 340 4.97 15.90 -54.15
C GLU A 340 5.34 15.04 -52.92
N THR A 341 4.36 14.63 -52.12
CA THR A 341 4.56 13.70 -50.99
C THR A 341 4.68 12.23 -51.43
N ILE A 342 4.08 11.85 -52.56
CA ILE A 342 4.24 10.51 -53.15
C ILE A 342 5.55 10.43 -53.97
N GLY A 343 5.93 11.50 -54.67
CA GLY A 343 7.19 11.58 -55.42
C GLY A 343 8.44 11.56 -54.54
N SER A 344 8.42 12.22 -53.38
CA SER A 344 9.56 12.19 -52.44
C SER A 344 9.76 10.82 -51.79
N HIS A 345 8.70 10.04 -51.62
CA HIS A 345 8.79 8.66 -51.11
C HIS A 345 9.25 7.64 -52.16
N LEU A 346 9.09 7.94 -53.45
CA LEU A 346 9.57 7.12 -54.57
C LEU A 346 10.98 7.50 -55.06
N GLY A 347 11.42 8.74 -54.81
CA GLY A 347 12.76 9.23 -55.16
C GLY A 347 13.88 8.79 -54.20
N ALA A 348 13.56 8.31 -52.99
CA ALA A 348 14.55 7.90 -52.00
C ALA A 348 15.10 6.46 -52.18
N LYS A 349 14.81 5.80 -53.31
CA LYS A 349 15.26 4.41 -53.57
C LYS A 349 16.22 4.25 -54.76
N GLN A 350 16.76 5.35 -55.28
CA GLN A 350 17.86 5.33 -56.25
C GLN A 350 18.88 6.40 -55.88
N GLU A 351 19.78 6.12 -54.94
CA GLU A 351 21.22 6.42 -55.05
C GLU A 351 21.96 5.44 -54.12
N PHE A 352 23.17 5.08 -54.55
CA PHE A 352 24.02 3.96 -54.10
C PHE A 352 24.38 3.92 -52.62
#